data_AF-A0A662VTL2-F1
#
_entry.id   AF-A0A662VTL2-F1
#
_cell.length_a   1.000
_cell.length_b   1.000
_cell.length_c   1.000
_cell.angle_alpha   90.00
_cell.angle_beta   90.00
_cell.angle_gamma   90.00
#
_symmetry.space_group_name_H-M   'P 1'
#
loop_
_entity.id
_entity.type
_entity.pdbx_description
1 polymer ?
#
loop_
_entity_poly.entity_id
_entity_poly.type
_entity_poly.pdbx_seq_one_letter_code
_entity_poly.pdbx_strand_id
1 'polypeptide(L)' 'MKMEDIRKMSREDKIKKLTELENELLRIRTLIRSGGAIENPGMVKAVRKDIARLKFALGEEGYKV' A
#
# COMPACT_ATOMS: atom_id res chain seq x y z
N MET A 1 1.08 0.45 -8.77
CA MET A 1 -0.20 -0.13 -9.22
C MET A 1 -1.02 0.87 -10.04
N LYS A 2 -1.74 0.42 -11.08
CA LYS A 2 -2.65 1.28 -11.87
C LYS A 2 -4.04 1.33 -11.23
N MET A 3 -4.74 2.45 -11.41
CA MET A 3 -6.04 2.68 -10.78
C MET A 3 -7.15 1.78 -11.35
N GLU A 4 -7.09 1.49 -12.65
CA GLU A 4 -8.04 0.61 -13.35
C GLU A 4 -8.05 -0.80 -12.76
N ASP A 5 -6.86 -1.34 -12.47
CA ASP A 5 -6.71 -2.69 -11.89
C ASP A 5 -7.30 -2.74 -10.49
N ILE A 6 -7.05 -1.72 -9.67
CA ILE A 6 -7.61 -1.61 -8.32
C ILE A 6 -9.13 -1.60 -8.39
N ARG A 7 -9.74 -0.82 -9.28
CA ARG A 7 -11.21 -0.73 -9.37
C ARG A 7 -11.87 -2.06 -9.75
N LYS A 8 -11.19 -2.91 -10.53
CA LYS A 8 -11.65 -4.26 -10.88
C LYS A 8 -11.58 -5.26 -9.73
N MET A 9 -10.79 -5.00 -8.69
CA MET A 9 -10.71 -5.87 -7.51
C MET A 9 -12.00 -5.81 -6.68
N SER A 10 -12.33 -6.92 -6.02
CA SER A 10 -13.39 -6.93 -5.01
C SER A 10 -13.00 -6.07 -3.81
N ARG A 11 -14.00 -5.61 -3.04
CA ARG A 11 -13.77 -4.85 -1.81
C ARG A 11 -12.88 -5.63 -0.83
N GLU A 12 -13.11 -6.92 -0.67
CA GLU A 12 -12.32 -7.78 0.21
C GLU A 12 -10.87 -7.89 -0.25
N ASP A 13 -10.65 -8.04 -1.55
CA ASP A 13 -9.30 -8.12 -2.10
C ASP A 13 -8.55 -6.80 -1.96
N LYS A 14 -9.25 -5.66 -2.13
CA LYS A 14 -8.68 -4.33 -1.85
C LYS A 14 -8.23 -4.21 -0.40
N ILE A 15 -9.05 -4.66 0.55
CA ILE A 15 -8.73 -4.62 1.99
C ILE A 15 -7.55 -5.55 2.31
N LYS A 16 -7.57 -6.79 1.80
CA LYS A 16 -6.44 -7.72 1.97
C LYS A 16 -5.14 -7.13 1.44
N LYS A 17 -5.17 -6.57 0.22
CA LYS A 17 -4.02 -5.91 -0.41
C LYS A 17 -3.53 -4.70 0.37
N LEU A 18 -4.46 -3.91 0.93
CA LEU A 18 -4.13 -2.76 1.76
C LEU A 18 -3.31 -3.21 2.99
N THR A 19 -3.79 -4.22 3.71
CA THR A 19 -3.11 -4.77 4.88
C THR A 19 -1.73 -5.35 4.53
N GLU A 20 -1.61 -6.04 3.40
CA GLU A 20 -0.32 -6.55 2.90
C GLU A 20 0.70 -5.41 2.69
N LEU A 21 0.29 -4.34 2.00
CA LEU A 21 1.15 -3.20 1.70
C LEU A 21 1.50 -2.37 2.95
N GLU A 22 0.59 -2.25 3.91
CA GLU A 22 0.88 -1.59 5.19
C GLU A 22 1.91 -2.38 6.01
N ASN A 23 1.80 -3.72 6.04
CA ASN A 23 2.80 -4.59 6.66
C ASN A 23 4.16 -4.54 5.94
N GLU A 24 4.15 -4.48 4.61
CA GLU A 24 5.38 -4.29 3.83
C GLU A 24 6.05 -2.95 4.15
N LEU A 25 5.28 -1.86 4.18
CA LEU A 25 5.78 -0.54 4.55
C LEU A 25 6.36 -0.53 5.97
N LEU A 26 5.74 -1.24 6.92
CA LEU A 26 6.25 -1.39 8.27
C LEU A 26 7.62 -2.09 8.27
N ARG A 27 7.76 -3.23 7.57
CA ARG A 27 9.03 -3.96 7.46
C ARG A 27 10.14 -3.09 6.87
N ILE A 28 9.85 -2.38 5.78
CA ILE A 28 10.82 -1.50 5.13
C ILE A 28 11.25 -0.39 6.10
N ARG A 29 10.30 0.24 6.81
CA ARG A 29 10.61 1.29 7.79
C ARG A 29 11.45 0.76 8.95
N THR A 30 11.16 -0.45 9.44
CA THR A 30 11.95 -1.08 10.50
C THR A 30 13.39 -1.32 10.03
N LEU A 31 13.59 -1.83 8.81
CA LEU A 31 14.91 -2.04 8.22
C LEU A 31 15.70 -0.72 8.10
N ILE A 32 15.07 0.33 7.60
CA ILE A 32 15.68 1.67 7.52
C ILE A 32 16.10 2.15 8.90
N ARG A 33 15.19 2.00 9.88
CA ARG A 33 15.41 2.49 11.25
C ARG A 33 16.53 1.73 11.96
N SER A 34 16.72 0.45 11.68
CA SER A 34 17.84 -0.34 12.19
C SER A 34 19.17 -0.05 11.47
N GLY A 35 19.21 0.92 10.54
CA GLY A 35 20.41 1.25 9.77
C GLY A 35 20.69 0.27 8.62
N GLY A 36 19.70 -0.55 8.25
CA GLY A 36 19.81 -1.46 7.12
C GLY A 36 19.80 -0.72 5.79
N ALA A 37 20.61 -1.21 4.85
CA ALA A 37 20.61 -0.70 3.48
C ALA A 37 19.32 -1.12 2.77
N ILE A 38 18.74 -0.21 1.99
CA ILE A 38 17.67 -0.53 1.04
C ILE A 38 18.27 -0.44 -0.36
N GLU A 39 18.01 -1.45 -1.19
CA GLU A 39 18.47 -1.46 -2.58
C GLU A 39 17.78 -0.39 -3.44
N ASN A 40 16.52 -0.07 -3.13
CA ASN A 40 15.74 0.92 -3.87
C ASN A 40 15.04 1.92 -2.93
N PRO A 41 15.60 3.14 -2.76
CA PRO A 41 14.98 4.20 -1.95
C PRO A 41 13.58 4.60 -2.44
N GLY A 42 13.30 4.44 -3.74
CA GLY A 42 12.01 4.75 -4.35
C GLY A 42 10.89 3.80 -3.94
N MET A 43 11.22 2.62 -3.40
CA MET A 43 10.25 1.59 -3.00
C MET A 43 9.27 2.11 -1.94
N VAL A 44 9.76 2.82 -0.92
CA VAL A 44 8.91 3.41 0.13
C VAL A 44 7.87 4.34 -0.48
N LYS A 45 8.27 5.17 -1.44
CA LYS A 45 7.36 6.11 -2.13
C LYS A 45 6.35 5.37 -3.00
N ALA A 46 6.75 4.28 -3.66
CA ALA A 46 5.86 3.46 -4.47
C ALA A 46 4.78 2.78 -3.60
N VAL A 47 5.18 2.10 -2.53
CA VAL A 47 4.26 1.42 -1.59
C VAL A 47 3.28 2.42 -0.96
N ARG A 48 3.75 3.60 -0.53
CA ARG A 48 2.87 4.66 -0.01
C ARG A 48 1.83 5.13 -1.03
N LYS A 49 2.22 5.29 -2.30
CA LYS A 49 1.28 5.69 -3.36
C LYS A 49 0.24 4.59 -3.62
N ASP A 50 0.65 3.34 -3.59
CA ASP A 50 -0.24 2.20 -3.81
C ASP A 50 -1.25 2.04 -2.67
N ILE A 51 -0.83 2.23 -1.41
CA ILE A 51 -1.72 2.33 -0.24
C ILE A 51 -2.74 3.47 -0.43
N ALA A 52 -2.29 4.67 -0.83
CA ALA A 52 -3.16 5.81 -1.01
C ALA A 52 -4.24 5.58 -2.09
N ARG A 53 -3.87 4.92 -3.20
CA ARG A 53 -4.82 4.55 -4.27
C ARG A 53 -5.86 3.54 -3.80
N LEU A 54 -5.46 2.54 -3.03
CA LEU A 54 -6.40 1.56 -2.44
C LEU A 54 -7.36 2.23 -1.46
N LYS A 55 -6.85 3.09 -0.56
CA LYS A 55 -7.71 3.84 0.37
C LYS A 55 -8.69 4.76 -0.36
N PHE A 56 -8.26 5.40 -1.45
CA PHE A 56 -9.14 6.21 -2.29
C PHE A 56 -10.27 5.37 -2.89
N ALA A 57 -9.95 4.26 -3.58
CA ALA A 57 -10.97 3.39 -4.16
C ALA A 57 -11.93 2.80 -3.12
N LEU A 58 -11.42 2.40 -1.96
CA LEU A 58 -12.24 1.92 -0.86
C LEU A 58 -13.15 3.03 -0.31
N GLY A 59 -12.66 4.27 -0.25
CA GLY A 59 -13.44 5.44 0.13
C GLY A 59 -14.60 5.71 -0.83
N GLU A 60 -14.40 5.50 -2.14
CA GLU A 60 -15.48 5.55 -3.15
C GLU A 60 -16.59 4.51 -2.84
N GLU A 61 -16.25 3.40 -2.17
CA GLU A 61 -17.17 2.32 -1.76
C GLU A 61 -17.70 2.49 -0.32
N GLY A 62 -17.47 3.64 0.31
CA GLY A 62 -17.94 3.93 1.67
C GLY A 62 -17.11 3.30 2.78
N TYR A 63 -15.88 2.85 2.50
CA TYR A 63 -14.92 2.49 3.54
C TYR A 63 -14.48 3.73 4.31
N LYS A 64 -14.63 3.70 5.64
CA LYS A 64 -14.09 4.72 6.54
C LYS A 64 -12.88 4.14 7.27
N VAL A 65 -11.79 4.89 7.23
CA VAL A 65 -10.52 4.59 7.91
C VAL A 65 -10.61 5.01 9.36
#